data_AF-A0A413CJZ7-F1
#
_entry.id   AF-A0A413CJZ7-F1
#
_cell.length_a   1.000
_cell.length_b   1.000
_cell.length_c   1.000
_cell.angle_alpha   90.00
_cell.angle_beta   90.00
_cell.angle_gamma   90.00
#
_symmetry.space_group_name_H-M   'P 1'
#
loop_
_entity.id
_entity.type
_entity.pdbx_description
1 polymer ?
#
loop_
_entity_poly.entity_id
_entity_poly.type
_entity_poly.pdbx_seq_one_letter_code
_entity_poly.pdbx_strand_id
1 'polypeptide(L)'
;MASSTLTIRVDDDLKREAAEVADYYGLDLSSVTRAFFKQMVNTHRIPLTFAPEEPSAESLEAIREGDAFLASGKKGRFDNGADLIAAAMAQ
;
A
#
# COMPACT_ATOMS: atom_id res chain seq x y z
N MET A 1 -33.11 0.05 -4.21
CA MET A 1 -31.75 0.31 -4.73
C MET A 1 -31.63 -0.40 -6.06
N ALA A 2 -31.24 0.30 -7.13
CA ALA A 2 -31.01 -0.35 -8.42
C ALA A 2 -29.84 -1.33 -8.29
N SER A 3 -30.02 -2.56 -8.74
CA SER A 3 -28.96 -3.56 -8.80
C SER A 3 -28.35 -3.53 -10.20
N SER A 4 -27.03 -3.49 -10.28
CA SER A 4 -26.29 -3.59 -11.55
C SER A 4 -25.42 -4.85 -11.51
N THR A 5 -25.35 -5.55 -12.64
CA THR A 5 -24.55 -6.77 -12.77
C THR A 5 -23.18 -6.43 -13.34
N LEU A 6 -22.12 -7.02 -12.78
CA LEU A 6 -20.76 -6.92 -13.28
C LEU A 6 -20.27 -8.31 -13.72
N THR A 7 -19.95 -8.45 -15.00
CA THR A 7 -19.40 -9.69 -15.57
C THR A 7 -17.89 -9.53 -15.76
N ILE A 8 -17.09 -10.35 -15.06
CA ILE A 8 -15.63 -10.32 -15.13
C ILE A 8 -15.14 -11.65 -15.68
N ARG A 9 -14.24 -11.61 -16.67
CA ARG A 9 -13.54 -12.80 -17.16
C ARG A 9 -12.28 -13.00 -16.32
N VAL A 10 -12.13 -14.19 -15.75
CA VAL A 10 -10.99 -14.59 -14.92
C VAL A 10 -10.60 -16.00 -15.35
N ASP A 11 -9.31 -16.29 -15.33
CA ASP A 11 -8.81 -17.65 -15.55
C ASP A 11 -9.30 -18.61 -14.44
N ASP A 12 -9.53 -19.87 -14.78
CA ASP A 12 -10.12 -20.83 -13.84
C ASP A 12 -9.21 -21.11 -12.62
N ASP A 13 -7.89 -21.11 -12.81
CA ASP A 13 -6.94 -21.33 -11.71
C ASP A 13 -6.92 -20.12 -10.79
N LEU A 14 -6.86 -18.91 -11.35
CA LEU A 14 -6.92 -17.67 -10.57
C LEU A 14 -8.24 -17.55 -9.79
N LYS A 15 -9.37 -17.93 -10.39
CA LYS A 15 -10.67 -17.92 -9.71
C LYS A 15 -10.70 -18.90 -8.54
N ARG A 16 -10.15 -20.11 -8.72
CA ARG A 16 -10.09 -21.14 -7.69
C ARG A 16 -9.21 -20.69 -6.52
N GLU A 17 -7.99 -20.25 -6.79
CA GLU A 17 -7.05 -19.80 -5.77
C GLU A 17 -7.60 -18.60 -4.98
N ALA A 18 -8.18 -17.61 -5.66
CA ALA A 18 -8.79 -16.47 -4.99
C ALA A 18 -10.01 -16.88 -4.12
N ALA A 19 -10.77 -17.89 -4.55
CA ALA A 19 -11.91 -18.40 -3.78
C ALA A 19 -11.44 -19.10 -2.50
N GLU A 20 -10.36 -19.88 -2.56
CA GLU A 20 -9.77 -20.54 -1.38
C GLU A 20 -9.31 -19.51 -0.33
N VAL A 21 -8.66 -18.42 -0.78
CA VAL A 21 -8.27 -17.32 0.12
C VAL A 21 -9.49 -16.64 0.73
N ALA A 22 -10.53 -16.37 -0.04
CA ALA A 22 -11.76 -15.75 0.48
C ALA A 22 -12.44 -16.66 1.53
N ASP A 23 -12.54 -17.96 1.23
CA ASP A 23 -13.19 -18.95 2.09
C ASP A 23 -12.43 -19.16 3.41
N TYR A 24 -11.10 -19.08 3.40
CA TYR A 24 -10.28 -19.07 4.61
C TYR A 24 -10.70 -17.98 5.60
N TYR A 25 -11.14 -16.82 5.10
CA TYR A 25 -11.68 -15.72 5.92
C TYR A 25 -13.20 -15.79 6.13
N GLY A 26 -13.87 -16.86 5.70
CA GLY A 26 -15.32 -17.03 5.78
C GLY A 26 -16.11 -16.12 4.83
N LEU A 27 -15.50 -15.73 3.71
CA LEU A 27 -16.09 -14.83 2.71
C LEU A 27 -16.22 -15.51 1.35
N ASP A 28 -17.21 -15.09 0.56
CA ASP A 28 -17.27 -15.42 -0.86
C ASP A 28 -16.62 -14.32 -1.73
N LEU A 29 -16.27 -14.67 -2.97
CA LEU A 29 -15.68 -13.73 -3.93
C LEU A 29 -16.56 -12.50 -4.18
N SER A 30 -17.89 -12.67 -4.11
CA SER A 30 -18.83 -11.56 -4.30
C SER A 30 -18.75 -10.55 -3.15
N SER A 31 -18.54 -11.01 -1.93
CA SER A 31 -18.43 -10.20 -0.72
C SER A 31 -17.10 -9.47 -0.69
N VAL A 32 -16.01 -10.14 -1.07
CA VAL A 32 -14.69 -9.50 -1.26
C VAL A 32 -14.77 -8.42 -2.34
N THR A 33 -15.39 -8.71 -3.49
CA THR A 33 -15.55 -7.74 -4.59
C THR A 33 -16.39 -6.53 -4.17
N ARG A 34 -17.47 -6.75 -3.41
CA ARG A 34 -18.27 -5.65 -2.84
C ARG A 34 -17.47 -4.83 -1.83
N ALA A 35 -16.67 -5.47 -0.99
CA ALA A 35 -15.81 -4.80 -0.02
C ALA A 35 -14.75 -3.94 -0.73
N PHE A 36 -14.16 -4.45 -1.82
CA PHE A 36 -13.24 -3.70 -2.68
C PHE A 36 -13.87 -2.40 -3.20
N PHE A 37 -15.07 -2.47 -3.78
CA PHE A 37 -15.77 -1.25 -4.25
C PHE A 37 -16.13 -0.30 -3.12
N LYS A 38 -16.60 -0.80 -1.98
CA LYS A 38 -16.88 0.04 -0.80
C LYS A 38 -15.62 0.76 -0.34
N GLN A 39 -14.48 0.08 -0.34
CA GLN A 39 -13.21 0.68 0.05
C GLN A 39 -12.75 1.75 -0.93
N MET A 40 -12.94 1.54 -2.24
CA MET A 40 -12.68 2.59 -3.25
C MET A 40 -13.51 3.84 -2.99
N VAL A 41 -14.81 3.69 -2.72
CA VAL A 41 -15.70 4.82 -2.43
C VAL A 41 -15.29 5.51 -1.13
N ASN A 42 -14.97 4.74 -0.09
CA ASN A 42 -14.61 5.28 1.22
C ASN A 42 -13.26 6.02 1.23
N THR A 43 -12.30 5.56 0.43
CA THR A 43 -10.92 6.08 0.45
C THR A 43 -10.56 6.93 -0.76
N HIS A 44 -11.44 7.00 -1.76
CA HIS A 44 -11.20 7.68 -3.04
C HIS A 44 -9.91 7.25 -3.75
N ARG A 45 -9.50 5.99 -3.58
CA ARG A 45 -8.31 5.39 -4.22
C ARG A 45 -8.55 3.91 -4.53
N ILE A 46 -7.72 3.33 -5.38
CA ILE A 46 -7.70 1.89 -5.60
C ILE A 46 -7.03 1.22 -4.38
N PRO A 47 -7.70 0.30 -3.66
CA PRO A 47 -7.17 -0.33 -2.45
C PRO A 47 -6.27 -1.53 -2.80
N LEU A 48 -5.33 -1.31 -3.71
CA LEU A 48 -4.28 -2.26 -4.06
C LEU A 48 -2.93 -1.57 -3.89
N THR A 49 -1.91 -2.34 -3.53
CA THR A 49 -0.53 -1.90 -3.60
C THR A 49 0.01 -2.28 -4.97
N PHE A 50 0.38 -1.28 -5.77
CA PHE A 50 1.06 -1.49 -7.05
C PHE A 50 2.59 -1.49 -6.92
N ALA A 51 3.10 -1.23 -5.71
CA ALA A 51 4.51 -1.34 -5.43
C ALA A 51 4.92 -2.84 -5.43
N PRO A 52 6.14 -3.16 -5.90
CA PRO A 52 6.70 -4.48 -5.68
C PRO A 52 6.74 -4.79 -4.18
N GLU A 53 6.64 -6.08 -3.82
CA GLU A 53 6.69 -6.52 -2.41
C GLU A 53 8.01 -6.13 -1.73
N GLU A 54 9.09 -5.98 -2.51
CA GLU A 54 10.39 -5.53 -2.01
C GLU A 54 10.63 -4.04 -2.30
N PRO A 55 11.27 -3.30 -1.36
CA PRO A 55 11.64 -1.91 -1.60
C PRO A 55 12.56 -1.78 -2.81
N SER A 56 12.45 -0.67 -3.54
CA SER A 56 13.34 -0.40 -4.67
C SER A 56 14.80 -0.30 -4.21
N ALA A 57 15.75 -0.49 -5.12
CA ALA A 57 17.17 -0.34 -4.81
C ALA A 57 17.50 1.03 -4.18
N GLU A 58 16.84 2.09 -4.64
CA GLU A 58 16.96 3.44 -4.07
C GLU A 58 16.44 3.51 -2.63
N SER A 59 15.27 2.92 -2.36
CA SER A 59 14.71 2.87 -1.00
C SER A 59 15.59 2.03 -0.07
N LEU A 60 16.13 0.90 -0.55
CA LEU A 60 17.07 0.08 0.22
C LEU A 60 18.34 0.84 0.57
N GLU A 61 18.89 1.63 -0.36
CA GLU A 61 20.08 2.42 -0.10
C GLU A 61 19.80 3.56 0.89
N ALA A 62 18.66 4.24 0.77
CA ALA A 62 18.24 5.26 1.73
C ALA A 62 18.08 4.68 3.15
N ILE A 63 17.55 3.45 3.27
CA ILE A 63 17.46 2.74 4.56
C ILE A 63 18.87 2.47 5.11
N ARG A 64 19.80 1.97 4.30
CA ARG A 64 21.20 1.72 4.72
C ARG A 64 21.90 2.99 5.18
N GLU A 65 21.72 4.09 4.45
CA GLU A 65 22.27 5.39 4.82
C GLU A 65 21.72 5.86 6.18
N GLY A 66 20.40 5.72 6.38
CA GLY A 66 19.74 6.03 7.65
C GLY A 66 20.28 5.19 8.81
N ASP A 67 20.42 3.88 8.62
CA ASP A 67 20.96 2.96 9.63
C ASP A 67 22.41 3.31 9.99
N ALA A 68 23.25 3.60 8.98
CA ALA A 68 24.63 4.02 9.19
C ALA A 68 24.72 5.36 9.93
N PHE A 69 23.83 6.30 9.61
CA PHE A 69 23.74 7.58 10.31
C PHE A 69 23.35 7.39 11.78
N LEU A 70 22.31 6.60 12.08
CA LEU A 70 21.89 6.29 13.44
C LEU A 70 23.01 5.60 14.24
N ALA A 71 23.69 4.62 13.64
CA ALA A 71 24.81 3.93 14.25
C ALA A 71 26.01 4.85 14.53
N SER A 72 26.18 5.92 13.74
CA SER A 72 27.27 6.89 13.93
C SER A 72 27.10 7.78 15.17
N GLY A 73 25.90 7.83 15.77
CA GLY A 73 25.61 8.67 16.94
C GLY A 73 25.70 10.18 16.69
N LYS A 74 25.83 10.60 15.43
CA LYS A 74 25.85 12.02 15.05
C LYS A 74 24.50 12.65 15.33
N LYS A 75 24.51 13.91 15.80
CA LYS A 75 23.29 14.71 15.90
C LYS A 75 22.69 14.92 14.51
N GLY A 76 21.36 14.95 14.44
CA GLY A 76 20.60 15.25 13.22
C GLY A 76 21.06 16.54 12.55
N ARG A 77 20.80 16.66 11.25
CA ARG A 77 21.18 17.83 10.44
C ARG A 77 20.55 19.15 10.92
N PHE A 78 19.43 19.07 11.63
CA PHE A 78 18.68 20.21 12.12
C PHE A 78 18.52 20.11 13.64
N ASP A 79 18.60 21.26 14.32
CA ASP A 79 18.50 21.33 15.78
C ASP A 79 17.04 21.34 16.27
N ASN A 80 16.08 21.71 15.42
CA ASN A 80 14.66 21.73 15.73
C ASN A 80 13.78 21.52 14.48
N GLY A 81 12.49 21.27 14.71
CA GLY A 81 11.52 21.03 13.63
C GLY A 81 11.22 22.26 12.77
N ALA A 82 11.37 23.47 13.30
CA ALA A 82 11.12 24.70 12.52
C ALA A 82 12.19 24.88 11.44
N ASP A 83 13.46 24.64 11.78
CA ASP A 83 14.58 24.71 10.84
C ASP A 83 14.44 23.65 9.73
N LEU A 84 13.98 22.45 10.08
CA LEU A 84 13.72 21.38 9.12
C LEU A 84 12.64 21.79 8.11
N ILE A 85 11.49 22.29 8.58
CA ILE A 85 10.38 22.70 7.71
C ILE A 85 10.81 23.87 6.82
N ALA A 86 11.52 24.86 7.38
CA ALA A 86 12.03 25.99 6.61
C ALA A 86 12.97 25.56 5.48
N ALA A 87 13.86 24.60 5.73
CA ALA A 87 14.76 24.07 4.72
C ALA A 87 14.06 23.22 3.64
N ALA A 88 13.01 22.48 3.99
CA ALA A 88 12.26 21.65 3.05
C ALA A 88 11.35 22.48 2.11
N MET A 89 10.81 23.59 2.61
CA MET A 89 9.92 24.49 1.87
C MET A 89 10.67 25.47 0.95
N ALA A 90 11.99 25.61 1.14
CA ALA A 90 12.85 26.47 0.33
C ALA A 90 13.33 25.80 -0.98
N GLN A 91 12.90 24.55 -1.24
CA GLN A 91 13.23 23.78 -2.44
C GLN A 91 12.21 23.98 -3.56
#